data_AF-A0A959MVT0-F1
#
_entry.id   AF-A0A959MVT0-F1
#
_cell.length_a   1.000
_cell.length_b   1.000
_cell.length_c   1.000
_cell.angle_alpha   90.00
_cell.angle_beta   90.00
_cell.angle_gamma   90.00
#
_symmetry.space_group_name_H-M   'P 1'
#
loop_
_entity.id
_entity.type
_entity.pdbx_description
1 polymer ?
#
loop_
_entity_poly.entity_id
_entity_poly.type
_entity_poly.pdbx_seq_one_letter_code
_entity_poly.pdbx_strand_id
1 'polypeptide(L)'
;MKLTRLGRPIDQEYFPNVLIVVVTIITIASGSVYYVIAGEQVTFVVLYGFAMGIAVFLGWAISREIDPDNDFSAFVQMPFTIWGMLYYGVPNIFVMLFLLHMLRIITRSSGYHATWFESIVWFLFGATLVLIEDYVAGIAMAGAFILDGTLRNPLRRHLYFGVASVIWVAVMVFMKGHFLIMQSISTWEIISAGIITIAFIPVIIGSGAPVSMVDTEEERCDGSRIRASQLLLLLTAIAYMVLVGKEGLQYNYPLWTILLGVSGYWYYKKFFKKTPIDGRA
;
A
#
# COMPACT_ATOMS: atom_id res chain seq x y z
N MET A 1 13.15 25.14 -5.70
CA MET A 1 12.50 24.49 -4.54
C MET A 1 11.65 23.34 -5.07
N LYS A 2 12.03 22.06 -4.86
CA LYS A 2 11.18 20.93 -5.30
C LYS A 2 9.94 20.89 -4.40
N LEU A 3 8.75 20.93 -5.01
CA LEU A 3 7.46 21.01 -4.31
C LEU A 3 7.12 19.71 -3.57
N THR A 4 7.62 18.57 -4.06
CA THR A 4 7.55 17.26 -3.41
C THR A 4 8.94 16.63 -3.32
N ARG A 5 9.24 16.02 -2.17
CA ARG A 5 10.45 15.24 -1.89
C ARG A 5 10.15 13.74 -1.73
N LEU A 6 8.88 13.38 -1.54
CA LEU A 6 8.43 11.99 -1.44
C LEU A 6 8.07 11.38 -2.81
N GLY A 7 7.83 12.21 -3.82
CA GLY A 7 7.56 11.76 -5.18
C GLY A 7 8.81 11.18 -5.85
N ARG A 8 8.77 9.90 -6.19
CA ARG A 8 9.77 9.24 -7.04
C ARG A 8 9.42 9.45 -8.52
N PRO A 9 10.26 10.11 -9.34
CA PRO A 9 10.05 10.13 -10.78
C PRO A 9 10.18 8.71 -11.34
N ILE A 10 9.39 8.40 -12.36
CA ILE A 10 9.51 7.13 -13.08
C ILE A 10 10.73 7.24 -13.98
N ASP A 11 11.80 6.53 -13.62
CA ASP A 11 12.98 6.37 -14.48
C ASP A 11 12.59 5.51 -15.69
N GLN A 12 12.68 6.09 -16.89
CA GLN A 12 12.29 5.47 -18.16
C GLN A 12 13.37 4.53 -18.71
N GLU A 13 14.59 4.59 -18.19
CA GLU A 13 15.67 3.67 -18.56
C GLU A 13 15.59 2.37 -17.76
N TYR A 14 14.86 2.39 -16.64
CA TYR A 14 14.68 1.23 -15.78
C TYR A 14 13.58 0.29 -16.29
N PHE A 15 13.95 -0.91 -16.72
CA PHE A 15 13.03 -1.87 -17.35
C PHE A 15 11.74 -2.15 -16.54
N PRO A 16 11.80 -2.43 -15.21
CA PRO A 16 10.59 -2.61 -14.41
C PRO A 16 9.62 -1.41 -14.44
N ASN A 17 10.14 -0.18 -14.51
CA ASN A 17 9.33 1.03 -14.58
C ASN A 17 8.59 1.15 -15.93
N VAL A 18 9.28 0.85 -17.03
CA VAL A 18 8.65 0.82 -18.36
C VAL A 18 7.58 -0.26 -18.42
N LEU A 19 7.88 -1.44 -17.87
CA LEU A 19 6.95 -2.56 -17.87
C LEU A 19 5.65 -2.23 -17.13
N ILE A 20 5.70 -1.58 -15.96
CA ILE A 20 4.47 -1.19 -15.26
C ILE A 20 3.67 -0.14 -16.02
N VAL A 21 4.31 0.81 -16.71
CA VAL A 21 3.60 1.78 -17.56
C VAL A 21 2.83 1.06 -18.67
N VAL A 22 3.48 0.11 -19.35
CA VAL A 22 2.85 -0.70 -20.40
C VAL A 22 1.70 -1.54 -19.84
N VAL A 23 1.91 -2.25 -18.73
CA VAL A 23 0.86 -3.06 -18.08
C VAL A 23 -0.31 -2.20 -17.63
N THR A 24 -0.05 -0.99 -17.14
CA THR A 24 -1.09 -0.02 -16.75
C THR A 24 -1.92 0.38 -17.96
N ILE A 25 -1.29 0.76 -19.07
CA ILE A 25 -1.99 1.13 -20.32
C ILE A 25 -2.82 -0.03 -20.85
N ILE A 26 -2.27 -1.24 -20.86
CA ILE A 26 -2.99 -2.45 -21.27
C ILE A 26 -4.20 -2.68 -20.36
N THR A 27 -4.03 -2.53 -19.04
CA THR A 27 -5.14 -2.70 -18.08
C THR A 27 -6.25 -1.67 -18.32
N ILE A 28 -5.90 -0.40 -18.62
CA ILE A 28 -6.87 0.64 -18.97
C ILE A 28 -7.64 0.25 -20.24
N ALA A 29 -6.93 -0.17 -21.29
CA ALA A 29 -7.55 -0.57 -22.55
C ALA A 29 -8.46 -1.79 -22.38
N SER A 30 -7.97 -2.85 -21.72
CA SER A 30 -8.74 -4.07 -21.46
C SER A 30 -9.94 -3.82 -20.56
N GLY A 31 -9.78 -3.03 -19.50
CA GLY A 31 -10.88 -2.63 -18.62
C GLY A 31 -11.95 -1.81 -19.35
N SER A 32 -11.53 -0.87 -20.20
CA SER A 32 -12.45 -0.10 -21.03
C SER A 32 -13.23 -1.00 -21.99
N VAL A 33 -12.55 -1.92 -22.69
CA VAL A 33 -13.18 -2.90 -23.58
C VAL A 33 -14.19 -3.77 -22.84
N TYR A 34 -13.85 -4.24 -21.63
CA TYR A 34 -14.75 -5.02 -20.79
C TYR A 34 -16.07 -4.27 -20.51
N TYR A 35 -16.00 -3.01 -20.08
CA TYR A 35 -17.20 -2.22 -19.79
C TYR A 35 -17.99 -1.83 -21.06
N VAL A 36 -17.32 -1.67 -22.21
CA VAL A 36 -18.01 -1.50 -23.50
C VAL A 36 -18.85 -2.73 -23.83
N ILE A 37 -18.26 -3.93 -23.68
CA ILE A 37 -18.95 -5.20 -23.94
C ILE A 37 -20.10 -5.41 -22.95
N ALA A 38 -19.93 -4.95 -21.70
CA ALA A 38 -20.98 -4.98 -20.68
C ALA A 38 -22.15 -4.02 -20.97
N GLY A 39 -22.06 -3.18 -22.01
CA GLY A 39 -23.11 -2.25 -22.40
C GLY A 39 -23.18 -0.98 -21.55
N GLU A 40 -22.10 -0.64 -20.84
CA GLU A 40 -22.05 0.55 -19.99
C GLU A 40 -21.93 1.84 -20.79
N GLN A 41 -22.31 2.96 -20.16
CA GLN A 41 -22.18 4.28 -20.75
C GLN A 41 -20.72 4.68 -20.94
N VAL A 42 -20.44 5.51 -21.95
CA VAL A 42 -19.08 5.97 -22.30
C VAL A 42 -18.34 6.56 -21.10
N THR A 43 -19.02 7.33 -20.25
CA THR A 43 -18.42 7.92 -19.04
C THR A 43 -17.94 6.84 -18.06
N PHE A 44 -18.71 5.77 -17.87
CA PHE A 44 -18.35 4.64 -17.00
C PHE A 44 -17.19 3.85 -17.59
N VAL A 45 -17.24 3.56 -18.89
CA VAL A 45 -16.16 2.88 -19.63
C VAL A 45 -14.82 3.56 -19.39
N VAL A 46 -14.75 4.87 -19.61
CA VAL A 46 -13.51 5.64 -19.45
C VAL A 46 -13.10 5.68 -17.98
N LEU A 47 -13.99 6.05 -17.08
CA LEU A 47 -13.64 6.24 -15.67
C LEU A 47 -13.17 4.94 -15.00
N TYR A 48 -13.88 3.83 -15.22
CA TYR A 48 -13.54 2.55 -14.62
C TYR A 48 -12.31 1.92 -15.29
N GLY A 49 -12.14 2.06 -16.61
CA GLY A 49 -10.92 1.64 -17.29
C GLY A 49 -9.68 2.33 -16.70
N PHE A 50 -9.73 3.66 -16.54
CA PHE A 50 -8.65 4.41 -15.87
C PHE A 50 -8.43 3.98 -14.43
N ALA A 51 -9.50 3.82 -13.65
CA ALA A 51 -9.38 3.43 -12.25
C ALA A 51 -8.75 2.04 -12.08
N MET A 52 -9.06 1.07 -12.95
CA MET A 52 -8.42 -0.25 -12.97
C MET A 52 -6.91 -0.14 -13.22
N GLY A 53 -6.50 0.66 -14.21
CA GLY A 53 -5.08 0.92 -14.47
C GLY A 53 -4.37 1.56 -13.28
N ILE A 54 -4.97 2.60 -12.69
CA ILE A 54 -4.40 3.30 -11.53
C ILE A 54 -4.24 2.34 -10.35
N ALA A 55 -5.21 1.48 -10.07
CA ALA A 55 -5.10 0.50 -8.99
C ALA A 55 -3.97 -0.52 -9.22
N VAL A 56 -3.77 -0.99 -10.45
CA VAL A 56 -2.62 -1.87 -10.78
C VAL A 56 -1.29 -1.15 -10.54
N PHE A 57 -1.18 0.10 -11.02
CA PHE A 57 0.01 0.94 -10.80
C PHE A 57 0.28 1.19 -9.31
N LEU A 58 -0.75 1.55 -8.54
CA LEU A 58 -0.63 1.81 -7.12
C LEU A 58 -0.27 0.54 -6.34
N GLY A 59 -0.85 -0.62 -6.69
CA GLY A 59 -0.50 -1.89 -6.07
C GLY A 59 0.96 -2.28 -6.31
N TRP A 60 1.47 -2.04 -7.52
CA TRP A 60 2.89 -2.19 -7.84
C TRP A 60 3.76 -1.22 -7.02
N ALA A 61 3.38 0.05 -6.96
CA ALA A 61 4.13 1.07 -6.23
C ALA A 61 4.21 0.75 -4.73
N ILE A 62 3.09 0.36 -4.11
CA ILE A 62 3.03 -0.04 -2.70
C ILE A 62 3.91 -1.25 -2.45
N SER A 63 3.88 -2.25 -3.34
CA SER A 63 4.70 -3.46 -3.22
C SER A 63 6.19 -3.13 -3.18
N ARG A 64 6.65 -2.15 -3.99
CA ARG A 64 8.05 -1.70 -3.99
C ARG A 64 8.45 -0.92 -2.75
N GLU A 65 7.52 -0.29 -2.04
CA GLU A 65 7.83 0.35 -0.76
C GLU A 65 8.04 -0.70 0.36
N ILE A 66 7.32 -1.82 0.32
CA ILE A 66 7.42 -2.86 1.36
C ILE A 66 8.42 -3.98 1.03
N ASP A 67 8.84 -4.10 -0.23
CA ASP A 67 9.85 -5.05 -0.70
C ASP A 67 10.75 -4.41 -1.78
N PRO A 68 11.56 -3.40 -1.42
CA PRO A 68 12.36 -2.63 -2.37
C PRO A 68 13.49 -3.44 -3.03
N ASP A 69 13.85 -4.60 -2.48
CA ASP A 69 14.92 -5.44 -2.99
C ASP A 69 14.49 -6.33 -4.17
N ASN A 70 13.19 -6.47 -4.42
CA ASN A 70 12.68 -7.42 -5.41
C ASN A 70 11.58 -6.78 -6.27
N ASP A 71 11.96 -6.09 -7.35
CA ASP A 71 10.96 -5.45 -8.23
C ASP A 71 9.94 -6.42 -8.83
N PHE A 72 10.32 -7.69 -9.03
CA PHE A 72 9.40 -8.70 -9.55
C PHE A 72 8.29 -9.08 -8.58
N SER A 73 8.48 -8.93 -7.26
CA SER A 73 7.43 -9.23 -6.29
C SER A 73 6.22 -8.31 -6.48
N ALA A 74 6.47 -7.06 -6.90
CA ALA A 74 5.45 -6.06 -7.23
C ALA A 74 4.58 -6.42 -8.45
N PHE A 75 5.05 -7.32 -9.32
CA PHE A 75 4.28 -7.82 -10.47
C PHE A 75 3.41 -9.03 -10.11
N VAL A 76 3.81 -9.84 -9.11
CA VAL A 76 3.08 -11.06 -8.71
C VAL A 76 1.67 -10.74 -8.20
N GLN A 77 1.46 -9.59 -7.57
CA GLN A 77 0.13 -9.18 -7.09
C GLN A 77 -0.85 -8.82 -8.22
N MET A 78 -0.37 -8.42 -9.40
CA MET A 78 -1.21 -7.82 -10.44
C MET A 78 -2.32 -8.75 -10.95
N PRO A 79 -2.06 -10.04 -11.27
CA PRO A 79 -3.13 -10.94 -11.71
C PRO A 79 -4.23 -11.09 -10.67
N PHE A 80 -3.86 -11.16 -9.38
CA PHE A 80 -4.84 -11.24 -8.29
C PHE A 80 -5.61 -9.93 -8.13
N THR A 81 -4.94 -8.79 -8.33
CA THR A 81 -5.59 -7.47 -8.28
C THR A 81 -6.59 -7.29 -9.41
N ILE A 82 -6.22 -7.67 -10.64
CA ILE A 82 -7.12 -7.65 -11.81
C ILE A 82 -8.28 -8.62 -11.61
N TRP A 83 -8.01 -9.84 -11.12
CA TRP A 83 -9.06 -10.81 -10.80
C TRP A 83 -10.03 -10.26 -9.74
N GLY A 84 -9.49 -9.61 -8.71
CA GLY A 84 -10.28 -8.91 -7.71
C GLY A 84 -11.15 -7.80 -8.30
N MET A 85 -10.69 -7.08 -9.33
CA MET A 85 -11.53 -6.07 -10.01
C MET A 85 -12.73 -6.69 -10.72
N LEU A 86 -12.52 -7.84 -11.35
CA LEU A 86 -13.60 -8.55 -12.05
C LEU A 86 -14.63 -9.12 -11.07
N TYR A 87 -14.23 -9.41 -9.84
CA TYR A 87 -15.10 -10.03 -8.83
C TYR A 87 -15.73 -9.02 -7.85
N TYR A 88 -14.96 -8.07 -7.35
CA TYR A 88 -15.37 -7.07 -6.36
C TYR A 88 -15.61 -5.68 -6.96
N GLY A 89 -15.24 -5.44 -8.21
CA GLY A 89 -15.27 -4.13 -8.82
C GLY A 89 -14.00 -3.31 -8.53
N VAL A 90 -14.03 -2.04 -8.92
CA VAL A 90 -12.89 -1.13 -8.76
C VAL A 90 -12.63 -0.84 -7.27
N PRO A 91 -11.38 -0.98 -6.79
CA PRO A 91 -11.03 -0.75 -5.39
C PRO A 91 -10.98 0.74 -5.05
N ASN A 92 -10.86 1.06 -3.76
CA ASN A 92 -10.72 2.43 -3.30
C ASN A 92 -9.33 3.01 -3.64
N ILE A 93 -9.26 3.69 -4.79
CA ILE A 93 -8.05 4.33 -5.31
C ILE A 93 -7.47 5.36 -4.33
N PHE A 94 -8.33 6.10 -3.62
CA PHE A 94 -7.90 7.13 -2.69
C PHE A 94 -7.18 6.53 -1.48
N VAL A 95 -7.68 5.41 -0.95
CA VAL A 95 -7.01 4.67 0.14
C VAL A 95 -5.68 4.10 -0.33
N MET A 96 -5.62 3.52 -1.53
CA MET A 96 -4.35 3.01 -2.09
C MET A 96 -3.32 4.13 -2.26
N LEU A 97 -3.73 5.28 -2.83
CA LEU A 97 -2.87 6.45 -3.00
C LEU A 97 -2.39 6.97 -1.65
N PHE A 98 -3.29 7.05 -0.68
CA PHE A 98 -2.99 7.48 0.69
C PHE A 98 -1.98 6.57 1.36
N LEU A 99 -2.22 5.25 1.33
CA LEU A 99 -1.33 4.26 1.93
C LEU A 99 0.05 4.25 1.28
N LEU A 100 0.14 4.39 -0.05
CA LEU A 100 1.44 4.55 -0.71
C LEU A 100 2.26 5.70 -0.09
N HIS A 101 1.63 6.83 0.19
CA HIS A 101 2.31 7.97 0.78
C HIS A 101 2.62 7.79 2.27
N MET A 102 1.73 7.16 3.04
CA MET A 102 2.02 6.79 4.43
C MET A 102 3.24 5.86 4.51
N LEU A 103 3.33 4.88 3.63
CA LEU A 103 4.47 3.98 3.55
C LEU A 103 5.74 4.76 3.16
N ARG A 104 5.68 5.68 2.19
CA ARG A 104 6.83 6.54 1.82
C ARG A 104 7.32 7.42 2.95
N ILE A 105 6.43 7.93 3.80
CA ILE A 105 6.80 8.70 5.00
C ILE A 105 7.63 7.82 5.95
N ILE A 106 7.25 6.55 6.11
CA ILE A 106 7.94 5.61 6.99
C ILE A 106 9.24 5.11 6.36
N THR A 107 9.20 4.62 5.12
CA THR A 107 10.35 4.03 4.43
C THR A 107 11.41 5.07 4.11
N ARG A 108 10.99 6.31 3.82
CA ARG A 108 11.86 7.38 3.32
C ARG A 108 12.71 6.91 2.14
N SER A 109 12.10 6.15 1.25
CA SER A 109 12.79 5.53 0.12
C SER A 109 13.45 6.55 -0.83
N SER A 110 12.97 7.80 -0.85
CA SER A 110 13.61 8.92 -1.56
C SER A 110 14.84 9.53 -0.86
N GLY A 111 15.08 9.19 0.40
CA GLY A 111 16.17 9.70 1.25
C GLY A 111 15.87 10.98 1.99
N TYR A 112 14.74 11.61 1.69
CA TYR A 112 14.36 12.85 2.35
C TYR A 112 13.27 12.64 3.38
N HIS A 113 13.37 13.43 4.44
CA HIS A 113 12.23 13.69 5.31
C HIS A 113 11.10 14.39 4.54
N ALA A 114 9.86 14.00 4.86
CA ALA A 114 8.68 14.72 4.42
C ALA A 114 8.78 16.20 4.83
N THR A 115 8.51 17.09 3.88
CA THR A 115 8.43 18.52 4.17
C THR A 115 7.21 18.83 5.03
N TRP A 116 7.21 19.97 5.75
CA TRP A 116 6.03 20.41 6.50
C TRP A 116 4.78 20.49 5.62
N PHE A 117 4.93 20.99 4.39
CA PHE A 117 3.84 21.07 3.43
C PHE A 117 3.29 19.68 3.08
N GLU A 118 4.16 18.72 2.75
CA GLU A 118 3.73 17.33 2.48
C GLU A 118 3.05 16.69 3.69
N SER A 119 3.58 16.87 4.91
CA SER A 119 2.97 16.35 6.13
C SER A 119 1.56 16.92 6.33
N ILE A 120 1.36 18.22 6.12
CA ILE A 120 0.05 18.88 6.23
C ILE A 120 -0.90 18.37 5.16
N VAL A 121 -0.47 18.30 3.89
CA VAL A 121 -1.31 17.84 2.78
C VAL A 121 -1.80 16.41 3.04
N TRP A 122 -0.91 15.50 3.41
CA TRP A 122 -1.29 14.12 3.66
C TRP A 122 -2.08 13.93 4.94
N PHE A 123 -1.83 14.76 5.97
CA PHE A 123 -2.67 14.81 7.16
C PHE A 123 -4.10 15.25 6.82
N LEU A 124 -4.27 16.34 6.06
CA LEU A 124 -5.59 16.81 5.64
C LEU A 124 -6.30 15.82 4.71
N PHE A 125 -5.55 15.15 3.83
CA PHE A 125 -6.09 14.10 2.97
C PHE A 125 -6.64 12.94 3.82
N GLY A 126 -5.86 12.41 4.76
CA GLY A 126 -6.32 11.36 5.66
C GLY A 126 -7.44 11.82 6.59
N ALA A 127 -7.42 13.06 7.08
CA ALA A 127 -8.50 13.64 7.85
C ALA A 127 -9.81 13.72 7.04
N THR A 128 -9.71 13.96 5.73
CA THR A 128 -10.86 13.94 4.81
C THR A 128 -11.39 12.52 4.61
N LEU A 129 -10.53 11.50 4.55
CA LEU A 129 -10.96 10.09 4.55
C LEU A 129 -11.76 9.75 5.82
N VAL A 130 -11.30 10.23 6.98
CA VAL A 130 -12.05 10.07 8.25
C VAL A 130 -13.40 10.80 8.22
N LEU A 131 -13.50 11.96 7.56
CA LEU A 131 -14.78 12.69 7.41
C LEU A 131 -15.81 11.92 6.59
N ILE A 132 -15.36 11.16 5.59
CA ILE A 132 -16.19 10.24 4.79
C ILE A 132 -16.28 8.84 5.43
N GLU A 133 -16.03 8.77 6.74
CA GLU A 133 -16.24 7.59 7.59
C GLU A 133 -15.23 6.44 7.38
N ASP A 134 -14.09 6.72 6.74
CA ASP A 134 -12.96 5.80 6.68
C ASP A 134 -12.03 5.98 7.90
N TYR A 135 -12.47 5.44 9.04
CA TYR A 135 -11.70 5.51 10.30
C TYR A 135 -10.40 4.70 10.24
N VAL A 136 -10.34 3.65 9.42
CA VAL A 136 -9.16 2.79 9.29
C VAL A 136 -8.02 3.56 8.64
N ALA A 137 -8.31 4.37 7.61
CA ALA A 137 -7.32 5.29 7.05
C ALA A 137 -6.76 6.26 8.10
N GLY A 138 -7.60 6.77 9.00
CA GLY A 138 -7.17 7.62 10.12
C GLY A 138 -6.27 6.91 11.13
N ILE A 139 -6.56 5.65 11.45
CA ILE A 139 -5.71 4.81 12.30
C ILE A 139 -4.37 4.53 11.62
N ALA A 140 -4.37 4.21 10.33
CA ALA A 140 -3.16 4.03 9.53
C ALA A 140 -2.32 5.31 9.46
N MET A 141 -2.97 6.48 9.34
CA MET A 141 -2.34 7.80 9.39
C MET A 141 -1.60 8.03 10.72
N ALA A 142 -2.28 7.77 11.83
CA ALA A 142 -1.71 7.88 13.16
C ALA A 142 -0.49 6.97 13.31
N GLY A 143 -0.64 5.70 12.90
CA GLY A 143 0.44 4.72 12.91
C GLY A 143 1.66 5.19 12.12
N ALA A 144 1.47 5.64 10.88
CA ALA A 144 2.55 6.11 10.01
C ALA A 144 3.33 7.28 10.61
N PHE A 145 2.64 8.31 11.09
CA PHE A 145 3.28 9.49 11.68
C PHE A 145 3.97 9.19 13.02
N ILE A 146 3.37 8.33 13.86
CA ILE A 146 3.99 7.90 15.11
C ILE A 146 5.27 7.11 14.80
N LEU A 147 5.19 6.13 13.90
CA LEU A 147 6.34 5.31 13.50
C LEU A 147 7.49 6.17 12.96
N ASP A 148 7.23 7.11 12.05
CA ASP A 148 8.28 7.99 11.54
C ASP A 148 8.88 8.92 12.61
N GLY A 149 8.08 9.26 13.64
CA GLY A 149 8.50 10.04 14.80
C GLY A 149 9.26 9.25 15.88
N THR A 150 9.23 7.91 15.85
CA THR A 150 9.88 7.05 16.86
C THR A 150 11.02 6.18 16.34
N LEU A 151 11.01 5.84 15.05
CA LEU A 151 12.06 4.99 14.44
C LEU A 151 13.41 5.72 14.35
N ARG A 152 14.46 4.98 13.96
CA ARG A 152 15.83 5.51 13.84
C ARG A 152 15.88 6.76 12.95
N ASN A 153 16.66 7.76 13.36
CA ASN A 153 16.64 9.12 12.78
C ASN A 153 15.20 9.73 12.75
N PRO A 154 14.58 9.89 13.94
CA PRO A 154 13.17 10.23 14.05
C PRO A 154 12.88 11.67 13.63
N LEU A 155 11.76 11.87 12.95
CA LEU A 155 11.24 13.20 12.67
C LEU A 155 10.22 13.58 13.76
N ARG A 156 10.71 14.05 14.92
CA ARG A 156 9.89 14.25 16.14
C ARG A 156 8.60 15.06 15.94
N ARG A 157 8.58 16.00 14.98
CA ARG A 157 7.38 16.77 14.64
C ARG A 157 6.21 15.90 14.17
N HIS A 158 6.48 14.73 13.58
CA HIS A 158 5.44 13.80 13.14
C HIS A 158 4.67 13.21 14.33
N LEU A 159 5.22 13.20 15.54
CA LEU A 159 4.45 12.81 16.72
C LEU A 159 3.24 13.74 16.95
N TYR A 160 3.36 15.04 16.66
CA TYR A 160 2.21 15.96 16.76
C TYR A 160 1.11 15.60 15.76
N PHE A 161 1.48 15.27 14.52
CA PHE A 161 0.53 14.78 13.51
C PHE A 161 -0.06 13.42 13.88
N GLY A 162 0.73 12.54 14.48
CA GLY A 162 0.28 11.26 15.01
C GLY A 162 -0.79 11.43 16.10
N VAL A 163 -0.50 12.25 17.11
CA VAL A 163 -1.45 12.56 18.20
C VAL A 163 -2.70 13.26 17.65
N ALA A 164 -2.53 14.24 16.76
CA ALA A 164 -3.66 14.91 16.12
C ALA A 164 -4.55 13.94 15.33
N SER A 165 -3.96 12.95 14.63
CA SER A 165 -4.70 11.90 13.92
C SER A 165 -5.54 11.05 14.88
N VAL A 166 -4.95 10.64 16.02
CA VAL A 166 -5.68 9.86 17.05
C VAL A 166 -6.85 10.65 17.61
N ILE A 167 -6.63 11.92 17.97
CA ILE A 167 -7.68 12.82 18.48
C ILE A 167 -8.77 12.98 17.43
N TRP A 168 -8.40 13.20 16.17
CA TRP A 168 -9.35 13.38 15.08
C TRP A 168 -10.26 12.17 14.88
N VAL A 169 -9.67 10.96 14.83
CA VAL A 169 -10.45 9.72 14.74
C VAL A 169 -11.37 9.56 15.96
N ALA A 170 -10.87 9.79 17.18
CA ALA A 170 -11.67 9.68 18.39
C ALA A 170 -12.86 10.66 18.43
N VAL A 171 -12.63 11.92 18.04
CA VAL A 171 -13.69 12.95 17.94
C VAL A 171 -14.73 12.54 16.92
N MET A 172 -14.31 12.11 15.73
CA MET A 172 -15.24 11.74 14.66
C MET A 172 -16.07 10.51 15.02
N VAL A 173 -15.46 9.49 15.63
CA VAL A 173 -16.16 8.32 16.18
C VAL A 173 -17.19 8.74 17.23
N PHE A 174 -16.81 9.61 18.17
CA PHE A 174 -17.72 10.11 19.20
C PHE A 174 -18.89 10.90 18.62
N MET A 175 -18.64 11.76 17.64
CA MET A 175 -19.68 12.59 16.99
C MET A 175 -20.65 11.77 16.14
N LYS A 176 -20.15 10.75 15.43
CA LYS A 176 -20.97 9.96 14.50
C LYS A 176 -21.70 8.80 15.17
N GLY A 177 -21.29 8.38 16.37
CA GLY A 177 -22.03 7.41 17.19
C GLY A 177 -22.11 5.98 16.63
N HIS A 178 -21.46 5.70 15.49
CA HIS A 178 -21.46 4.40 14.84
C HIS A 178 -20.02 3.92 14.69
N PHE A 179 -19.66 2.86 15.42
CA PHE A 179 -18.31 2.30 15.35
C PHE A 179 -18.21 1.10 14.40
N LEU A 180 -19.30 0.35 14.19
CA LEU A 180 -19.22 -0.98 13.57
C LEU A 180 -20.56 -1.35 12.93
N ILE A 181 -20.61 -1.37 11.60
CA ILE A 181 -21.58 -2.23 10.90
C ILE A 181 -20.81 -3.52 10.61
N MET A 182 -20.89 -4.50 11.51
CA MET A 182 -20.37 -5.84 11.20
C MET A 182 -21.27 -6.47 10.13
N GLN A 183 -21.03 -6.13 8.87
CA GLN A 183 -21.53 -6.95 7.78
C GLN A 183 -20.86 -8.31 7.86
N SER A 184 -21.64 -9.37 7.70
CA SER A 184 -21.16 -10.74 7.81
C SER A 184 -20.08 -11.02 6.77
N ILE A 185 -18.87 -11.29 7.26
CA ILE A 185 -17.74 -11.77 6.46
C ILE A 185 -17.91 -13.27 6.23
N SER A 186 -17.66 -13.75 5.02
CA SER A 186 -17.70 -15.18 4.71
C SER A 186 -16.57 -15.93 5.41
N THR A 187 -16.83 -17.17 5.85
CA THR A 187 -15.80 -18.04 6.44
C THR A 187 -14.59 -18.21 5.52
N TRP A 188 -14.78 -18.25 4.20
CA TRP A 188 -13.68 -18.36 3.23
C TRP A 188 -12.83 -17.09 3.10
N GLU A 189 -13.45 -15.92 3.23
CA GLU A 189 -12.73 -14.64 3.30
C GLU A 189 -11.86 -14.58 4.56
N ILE A 190 -12.36 -15.06 5.70
CA ILE A 190 -11.59 -15.14 6.95
C ILE A 190 -10.41 -16.11 6.82
N ILE A 191 -10.64 -17.31 6.27
CA ILE A 191 -9.60 -18.32 6.12
C ILE A 191 -8.51 -17.83 5.15
N SER A 192 -8.88 -17.26 4.01
CA SER A 192 -7.92 -16.72 3.03
C SER A 192 -7.09 -15.58 3.62
N ALA A 193 -7.72 -14.61 4.29
CA ALA A 193 -7.03 -13.52 4.99
C ALA A 193 -6.06 -14.05 6.07
N GLY A 194 -6.49 -15.08 6.82
CA GLY A 194 -5.66 -15.76 7.81
C GLY A 194 -4.43 -16.42 7.19
N ILE A 195 -4.59 -17.14 6.08
CA ILE A 195 -3.48 -17.77 5.34
C ILE A 195 -2.50 -16.72 4.83
N ILE A 196 -2.99 -15.64 4.20
CA ILE A 196 -2.13 -14.55 3.69
C ILE A 196 -1.37 -13.88 4.85
N THR A 197 -2.04 -13.63 5.97
CA THR A 197 -1.42 -13.06 7.18
C THR A 197 -0.28 -13.95 7.68
N ILE A 198 -0.54 -15.25 7.85
CA ILE A 198 0.46 -16.21 8.33
C ILE A 198 1.63 -16.32 7.35
N ALA A 199 1.36 -16.33 6.03
CA ALA A 199 2.38 -16.38 5.00
C ALA A 199 3.25 -15.12 4.94
N PHE A 200 2.70 -13.96 5.30
CA PHE A 200 3.43 -12.69 5.26
C PHE A 200 4.31 -12.46 6.50
N ILE A 201 4.00 -13.07 7.65
CA ILE A 201 4.80 -12.92 8.89
C ILE A 201 6.29 -13.26 8.68
N PRO A 202 6.67 -14.37 8.02
CA PRO A 202 8.08 -14.67 7.74
C PRO A 202 8.77 -13.64 6.84
N VAL A 203 8.03 -12.95 5.96
CA VAL A 203 8.56 -11.84 5.16
C VAL A 203 8.99 -10.70 6.09
N ILE A 204 8.11 -10.31 7.03
CA ILE A 204 8.39 -9.24 8.01
C ILE A 204 9.64 -9.58 8.83
N ILE A 205 9.74 -10.82 9.31
CA ILE A 205 10.90 -11.26 10.10
C ILE A 205 12.18 -11.24 9.24
N GLY A 206 12.08 -11.57 7.96
CA GLY A 206 13.21 -11.66 7.02
C GLY A 206 13.75 -10.33 6.48
N SER A 207 12.98 -9.24 6.52
CA SER A 207 13.34 -7.94 5.90
C SER A 207 14.33 -7.08 6.70
N GLY A 208 15.19 -7.69 7.53
CA GLY A 208 16.03 -6.97 8.49
C GLY A 208 17.22 -6.18 7.92
N ALA A 209 17.70 -6.50 6.72
CA ALA A 209 18.88 -5.88 6.11
C ALA A 209 18.69 -5.73 4.59
N PRO A 210 17.93 -4.73 4.14
CA PRO A 210 17.72 -4.51 2.71
C PRO A 210 19.02 -4.16 2.00
N VAL A 211 19.15 -4.63 0.76
CA VAL A 211 20.31 -4.34 -0.11
C VAL A 211 20.06 -3.07 -0.92
N SER A 212 18.80 -2.74 -1.16
CA SER A 212 18.37 -1.54 -1.89
C SER A 212 18.90 -0.25 -1.26
N MET A 213 19.35 0.63 -2.16
CA MET A 213 19.85 1.96 -1.81
C MET A 213 18.71 2.97 -1.83
N VAL A 214 18.89 4.01 -1.04
CA VAL A 214 18.06 5.20 -1.06
C VAL A 214 18.33 5.99 -2.34
N ASP A 215 17.33 6.68 -2.90
CA ASP A 215 17.48 7.34 -4.23
C ASP A 215 18.54 8.43 -4.30
N THR A 216 18.83 9.08 -3.17
CA THR A 216 19.69 10.26 -3.15
C THR A 216 20.92 10.15 -2.26
N GLU A 217 21.04 9.06 -1.50
CA GLU A 217 22.18 8.79 -0.65
C GLU A 217 22.81 7.44 -1.05
N GLU A 218 24.13 7.31 -0.90
CA GLU A 218 24.82 6.01 -0.93
C GLU A 218 24.54 5.19 0.35
N GLU A 219 23.42 5.46 1.02
CA GLU A 219 22.95 4.74 2.20
C GLU A 219 21.94 3.67 1.79
N ARG A 220 21.99 2.52 2.48
CA ARG A 220 21.00 1.45 2.32
C ARG A 220 19.70 1.84 3.00
N CYS A 221 18.59 1.32 2.48
CA CYS A 221 17.31 1.42 3.15
C CYS A 221 17.40 0.89 4.60
N ASP A 222 16.64 1.49 5.52
CA ASP A 222 16.61 1.01 6.90
C ASP A 222 15.62 -0.17 7.02
N GLY A 223 16.14 -1.37 7.31
CA GLY A 223 15.32 -2.57 7.49
C GLY A 223 14.32 -2.48 8.65
N SER A 224 14.54 -1.61 9.64
CA SER A 224 13.53 -1.35 10.68
C SER A 224 12.33 -0.57 10.13
N ARG A 225 12.57 0.37 9.21
CA ARG A 225 11.53 1.16 8.54
C ARG A 225 10.72 0.32 7.56
N ILE A 226 11.38 -0.55 6.79
CA ILE A 226 10.68 -1.49 5.91
C ILE A 226 9.76 -2.42 6.72
N ARG A 227 10.26 -2.99 7.82
CA ARG A 227 9.44 -3.84 8.71
C ARG A 227 8.26 -3.09 9.31
N ALA A 228 8.46 -1.84 9.72
CA ALA A 228 7.39 -0.99 10.22
C ALA A 228 6.32 -0.72 9.14
N SER A 229 6.73 -0.47 7.89
CA SER A 229 5.83 -0.30 6.75
C SER A 229 5.06 -1.57 6.42
N GLN A 230 5.72 -2.73 6.42
CA GLN A 230 5.07 -4.03 6.23
C GLN A 230 4.05 -4.33 7.32
N LEU A 231 4.41 -4.07 8.59
CA LEU A 231 3.51 -4.24 9.72
C LEU A 231 2.32 -3.29 9.64
N LEU A 232 2.55 -2.03 9.31
CA LEU A 232 1.47 -1.04 9.14
C LEU A 232 0.50 -1.49 8.04
N LEU A 233 1.00 -1.93 6.89
CA LEU A 233 0.16 -2.41 5.79
C LEU A 233 -0.68 -3.64 6.20
N LEU A 234 -0.04 -4.63 6.84
CA LEU A 234 -0.73 -5.82 7.33
C LEU A 234 -1.83 -5.47 8.34
N LEU A 235 -1.50 -4.65 9.35
CA LEU A 235 -2.46 -4.23 10.37
C LEU A 235 -3.59 -3.40 9.76
N THR A 236 -3.32 -2.59 8.74
CA THR A 236 -4.35 -1.82 8.02
C THR A 236 -5.29 -2.75 7.26
N ALA A 237 -4.78 -3.76 6.56
CA ALA A 237 -5.61 -4.74 5.85
C ALA A 237 -6.52 -5.52 6.82
N ILE A 238 -5.96 -5.95 7.96
CA ILE A 238 -6.72 -6.62 9.03
C ILE A 238 -7.76 -5.66 9.62
N ALA A 239 -7.41 -4.39 9.87
CA ALA A 239 -8.32 -3.40 10.43
C ALA A 239 -9.51 -3.12 9.51
N TYR A 240 -9.31 -3.01 8.19
CA TYR A 240 -10.43 -2.91 7.24
C TYR A 240 -11.35 -4.13 7.32
N MET A 241 -10.77 -5.32 7.33
CA MET A 241 -11.55 -6.55 7.42
C MET A 241 -12.34 -6.63 8.74
N VAL A 242 -11.72 -6.33 9.88
CA VAL A 242 -12.34 -6.50 11.22
C VAL A 242 -13.32 -5.38 11.56
N LEU A 243 -12.98 -4.12 11.26
CA LEU A 243 -13.77 -2.96 11.66
C LEU A 243 -14.85 -2.59 10.63
N VAL A 244 -14.59 -2.81 9.34
CA VAL A 244 -15.53 -2.47 8.26
C VAL A 244 -16.24 -3.72 7.71
N GLY A 245 -15.69 -4.92 7.92
CA GLY A 245 -16.32 -6.16 7.51
C GLY A 245 -16.12 -6.45 6.02
N LYS A 246 -17.18 -6.96 5.38
CA LYS A 246 -17.16 -7.38 3.97
C LYS A 246 -16.79 -6.22 3.03
N GLU A 247 -17.41 -5.05 3.20
CA GLU A 247 -17.10 -3.86 2.39
C GLU A 247 -15.63 -3.45 2.52
N GLY A 248 -15.07 -3.55 3.73
CA GLY A 248 -13.65 -3.30 3.98
C GLY A 248 -12.75 -4.19 3.13
N LEU A 249 -13.08 -5.48 3.03
CA LEU A 249 -12.39 -6.42 2.16
C LEU A 249 -12.65 -6.13 0.67
N GLN A 250 -13.88 -5.85 0.27
CA GLN A 250 -14.26 -5.62 -1.13
C GLN A 250 -13.65 -4.34 -1.71
N TYR A 251 -13.57 -3.26 -0.96
CA TYR A 251 -12.99 -2.00 -1.47
C TYR A 251 -11.47 -1.95 -1.30
N ASN A 252 -10.89 -2.76 -0.40
CA ASN A 252 -9.46 -2.75 -0.10
C ASN A 252 -8.78 -4.11 -0.34
N TYR A 253 -9.37 -4.99 -1.17
CA TYR A 253 -8.74 -6.25 -1.54
C TYR A 253 -7.33 -6.11 -2.14
N PRO A 254 -6.93 -4.98 -2.79
CA PRO A 254 -5.56 -4.84 -3.26
C PRO A 254 -4.52 -4.92 -2.14
N LEU A 255 -4.87 -4.56 -0.90
CA LEU A 255 -3.94 -4.72 0.22
C LEU A 255 -3.62 -6.21 0.43
N TRP A 256 -4.63 -7.08 0.37
CA TRP A 256 -4.46 -8.53 0.49
C TRP A 256 -3.69 -9.13 -0.68
N THR A 257 -3.92 -8.68 -1.91
CA THR A 257 -3.21 -9.17 -3.09
C THR A 257 -1.75 -8.75 -3.10
N ILE A 258 -1.43 -7.54 -2.61
CA ILE A 258 -0.05 -7.07 -2.40
C ILE A 258 0.67 -7.97 -1.39
N LEU A 259 0.06 -8.20 -0.22
CA LEU A 259 0.62 -9.08 0.81
C LEU A 259 0.84 -10.50 0.27
N LEU A 260 -0.11 -11.03 -0.51
CA LEU A 260 0.00 -12.33 -1.17
C LEU A 260 1.13 -12.35 -2.20
N GLY A 261 1.23 -11.33 -3.05
CA GLY A 261 2.23 -11.25 -4.12
C GLY A 261 3.65 -11.18 -3.58
N VAL A 262 3.87 -10.34 -2.56
CA VAL A 262 5.16 -10.23 -1.87
C VAL A 262 5.51 -11.52 -1.14
N SER A 263 4.57 -12.12 -0.39
CA SER A 263 4.77 -13.41 0.26
C SER A 263 5.14 -14.51 -0.73
N GLY A 264 4.35 -14.64 -1.81
CA GLY A 264 4.53 -15.67 -2.83
C GLY A 264 5.90 -15.57 -3.49
N TYR A 265 6.34 -14.36 -3.84
CA TYR A 265 7.67 -14.15 -4.41
C TYR A 265 8.79 -14.45 -3.42
N TRP A 266 8.64 -14.07 -2.15
CA TRP A 266 9.62 -14.35 -1.11
C TRP A 266 9.85 -15.86 -0.95
N TYR A 267 8.77 -16.64 -0.87
CA TYR A 267 8.86 -18.10 -0.81
C TYR A 267 9.44 -18.71 -2.09
N TYR A 268 9.03 -18.20 -3.26
CA TYR A 268 9.60 -18.65 -4.53
C TYR A 268 11.12 -18.46 -4.55
N LYS A 269 11.61 -17.27 -4.17
CA LYS A 269 13.05 -17.01 -4.09
C LYS A 269 13.72 -17.95 -3.09
N LYS A 270 13.16 -18.10 -1.89
CA LYS A 270 13.74 -18.92 -0.82
C LYS A 270 13.86 -20.40 -1.18
N PHE A 271 12.86 -20.97 -1.87
CA PHE A 271 12.84 -22.40 -2.18
C PHE A 271 13.46 -22.75 -3.54
N PHE A 272 13.31 -21.90 -4.56
CA PHE A 272 13.70 -22.23 -5.93
C PHE A 272 14.93 -21.50 -6.44
N LYS A 273 15.23 -20.28 -5.93
CA LYS A 273 16.51 -19.62 -6.18
C LYS A 273 17.41 -19.84 -4.97
N LYS A 274 18.31 -20.84 -5.05
CA LYS A 274 19.46 -20.86 -4.14
C LYS A 274 20.18 -19.51 -4.29
N THR A 275 20.06 -18.64 -3.29
CA THR A 275 21.00 -17.53 -3.13
C THR A 275 22.39 -18.16 -3.11
N PRO A 276 23.32 -17.73 -3.98
CA PRO A 276 24.71 -18.08 -3.79
C PRO A 276 25.04 -17.70 -2.35
N ILE A 277 25.38 -18.69 -1.54
CA ILE A 277 25.97 -18.44 -0.23
C ILE A 277 27.24 -17.66 -0.56
N ASP A 278 27.33 -16.42 -0.07
CA ASP A 278 28.51 -15.56 -0.23
C ASP A 278 29.78 -16.37 0.01
N GLY A 279 30.46 -16.67 -1.10
CA GLY A 279 31.78 -17.28 -1.11
C GLY A 279 32.79 -16.22 -0.70
N ARG A 280 33.00 -16.07 0.60
CA ARG A 280 34.31 -15.67 1.11
C ARG A 280 35.25 -16.86 0.93
N ALA A 281 36.15 -16.73 -0.04
CA ALA A 281 37.48 -17.35 -0.03
C ALA A 281 38.47 -16.26 -0.44
#